data_AF-A0A359D2Z0-F1
#
_entry.id   AF-A0A359D2Z0-F1
#
_cell.length_a   1.000
_cell.length_b   1.000
_cell.length_c   1.000
_cell.angle_alpha   90.00
_cell.angle_beta   90.00
_cell.angle_gamma   90.00
#
_symmetry.space_group_name_H-M   'P 1'
#
loop_
_entity.id
_entity.type
_entity.pdbx_description
1 polymer ?
#
loop_
_entity_poly.entity_id
_entity_poly.type
_entity_poly.pdbx_seq_one_letter_code
_entity_poly.pdbx_strand_id
1 'polypeptide(L)'
;MINNLKEIISHSMAFIEDDFTELWVVVNKIYEENPELSFSELIEATKIVLKELIEGYNVKLLDEETQQPTDFDSSVIINIVEKRLKELNQLPTIGDGIWFTM
;
A
#
# COMPACT_ATOMS: atom_id res chain seq x y z
N MET A 1 -5.63 13.22 10.10
CA MET A 1 -4.31 12.85 10.67
C MET A 1 -4.34 11.34 10.78
N ILE A 2 -3.34 10.62 10.25
CA ILE A 2 -3.32 9.16 10.33
C ILE A 2 -2.91 8.76 11.75
N ASN A 3 -3.75 8.03 12.44
CA ASN A 3 -3.42 7.43 13.72
C ASN A 3 -2.51 6.22 13.51
N ASN A 4 -1.58 6.03 14.45
CA ASN A 4 -0.73 4.83 14.52
C ASN A 4 0.10 4.55 13.25
N LEU A 5 0.57 5.60 12.54
CA LEU A 5 1.41 5.46 11.35
C LEU A 5 2.59 4.49 11.55
N LYS A 6 3.30 4.58 12.68
CA LYS A 6 4.43 3.68 12.98
C LYS A 6 4.01 2.20 13.04
N GLU A 7 2.84 1.92 13.62
CA GLU A 7 2.30 0.57 13.72
C GLU A 7 1.89 0.05 12.33
N ILE A 8 1.24 0.89 11.52
CA ILE A 8 0.85 0.54 10.14
C ILE A 8 2.10 0.18 9.32
N ILE A 9 3.16 0.98 9.42
CA ILE A 9 4.43 0.73 8.72
C ILE A 9 5.08 -0.55 9.22
N SER A 10 5.22 -0.72 10.54
CA SER A 10 5.82 -1.91 11.12
C SER A 10 5.07 -3.19 10.76
N HIS A 11 3.74 -3.13 10.75
CA HIS A 11 2.90 -4.25 10.34
C HIS A 11 3.10 -4.56 8.86
N SER A 12 3.00 -3.56 7.99
CA SER A 12 3.15 -3.74 6.53
C SER A 12 4.52 -4.32 6.17
N MET A 13 5.60 -3.80 6.79
CA MET A 13 6.96 -4.30 6.58
C MET A 13 7.12 -5.76 7.02
N ALA A 14 6.49 -6.17 8.13
CA ALA A 14 6.59 -7.55 8.59
C ALA A 14 6.03 -8.57 7.57
N PHE A 15 5.06 -8.18 6.74
CA PHE A 15 4.59 -9.01 5.63
C PHE A 15 5.51 -8.89 4.41
N ILE A 16 5.90 -7.68 4.03
CA ILE A 16 6.72 -7.43 2.83
C ILE A 16 8.11 -8.07 2.93
N GLU A 17 8.68 -8.14 4.13
CA GLU A 17 9.97 -8.80 4.39
C GLU A 17 9.88 -10.34 4.35
N ASP A 18 8.69 -10.90 4.57
CA ASP A 18 8.45 -12.35 4.57
C ASP A 18 8.08 -12.86 3.17
N ASP A 19 7.21 -12.16 2.45
CA ASP A 19 6.75 -12.53 1.10
C ASP A 19 6.17 -11.32 0.32
N PHE A 20 5.85 -11.54 -0.96
CA PHE A 20 5.09 -10.59 -1.77
C PHE A 20 3.77 -10.24 -1.09
N THR A 21 3.56 -8.95 -0.89
CA THR A 21 2.43 -8.46 -0.09
C THR A 21 1.48 -7.65 -0.94
N GLU A 22 0.22 -8.07 -0.96
CA GLU A 22 -0.81 -7.38 -1.73
C GLU A 22 -1.27 -6.08 -1.05
N LEU A 23 -1.70 -5.11 -1.86
CA LEU A 23 -2.16 -3.79 -1.40
C LEU A 23 -3.24 -3.85 -0.33
N TRP A 24 -4.11 -4.86 -0.35
CA TRP A 24 -5.16 -5.01 0.65
C TRP A 24 -4.61 -5.08 2.08
N VAL A 25 -3.42 -5.68 2.31
CA VAL A 25 -2.83 -5.79 3.65
C VAL A 25 -2.55 -4.40 4.22
N VAL A 26 -1.95 -3.53 3.42
CA VAL A 26 -1.62 -2.16 3.81
C VAL A 26 -2.90 -1.36 4.04
N VAL A 27 -3.84 -1.40 3.09
CA VAL A 27 -5.08 -0.60 3.16
C VAL A 27 -5.98 -1.05 4.30
N ASN A 28 -6.09 -2.36 4.52
CA ASN A 28 -6.89 -2.91 5.61
C ASN A 28 -6.29 -2.51 6.96
N LYS A 29 -4.96 -2.55 7.12
CA LYS A 29 -4.33 -2.08 8.36
C LYS A 29 -4.56 -0.59 8.61
N ILE A 30 -4.54 0.25 7.57
CA ILE A 30 -4.89 1.68 7.71
C ILE A 30 -6.34 1.83 8.19
N TYR A 31 -7.27 1.08 7.60
CA TYR A 31 -8.67 1.12 7.96
C TYR A 31 -8.93 0.61 9.39
N GLU A 32 -8.27 -0.47 9.82
CA GLU A 32 -8.35 -1.01 11.18
C GLU A 32 -7.92 0.03 12.23
N GLU A 33 -6.85 0.78 11.95
CA GLU A 33 -6.33 1.82 12.85
C GLU A 33 -7.10 3.15 12.75
N ASN A 34 -7.91 3.32 11.70
CA ASN A 34 -8.65 4.56 11.40
C ASN A 34 -10.03 4.26 10.76
N PRO A 35 -10.94 3.56 11.47
CA PRO A 35 -12.20 3.07 10.91
C PRO A 35 -13.20 4.18 10.55
N GLU A 36 -12.98 5.40 11.04
CA GLU A 36 -13.78 6.58 10.77
C GLU A 36 -13.50 7.24 9.41
N LEU A 37 -12.41 6.87 8.73
CA LEU A 37 -12.05 7.47 7.45
C LEU A 37 -13.07 7.11 6.37
N SER A 38 -13.52 8.11 5.62
CA SER A 38 -14.21 7.87 4.36
C SER A 38 -13.25 7.22 3.35
N PHE A 39 -13.80 6.60 2.30
CA PHE A 39 -12.98 5.96 1.26
C PHE A 39 -12.00 6.94 0.58
N SER A 40 -12.42 8.20 0.37
CA SER A 40 -11.54 9.23 -0.18
C SER A 40 -10.39 9.58 0.77
N GLU A 41 -10.66 9.62 2.08
CA GLU A 41 -9.62 9.89 3.08
C GLU A 41 -8.68 8.68 3.24
N LEU A 42 -9.20 7.47 3.07
CA LEU A 42 -8.40 6.25 3.08
C LEU A 42 -7.42 6.18 1.92
N ILE A 43 -7.82 6.63 0.72
CA ILE A 43 -6.90 6.78 -0.42
C ILE A 43 -5.76 7.73 -0.07
N GLU A 44 -6.08 8.91 0.50
CA GLU A 44 -5.05 9.87 0.90
C GLU A 44 -4.15 9.33 2.03
N ALA A 45 -4.70 8.58 2.98
CA ALA A 45 -3.93 7.92 4.02
C ALA A 45 -2.99 6.85 3.44
N THR A 46 -3.48 6.07 2.47
CA THR A 46 -2.68 5.05 1.77
C THR A 46 -1.50 5.68 1.04
N LYS A 47 -1.69 6.84 0.38
CA LYS A 47 -0.61 7.56 -0.30
C LYS A 47 0.50 7.99 0.67
N ILE A 48 0.14 8.44 1.87
CA ILE A 48 1.10 8.83 2.91
C ILE A 48 1.88 7.61 3.40
N VAL A 49 1.19 6.50 3.70
CA VAL A 49 1.82 5.25 4.16
C VAL A 49 2.75 4.68 3.09
N LEU A 50 2.31 4.62 1.84
CA LEU A 50 3.14 4.14 0.74
C LEU A 50 4.37 5.00 0.51
N LYS A 51 4.25 6.33 0.63
CA LYS A 51 5.41 7.21 0.52
C LYS A 51 6.48 6.84 1.55
N GLU A 52 6.08 6.60 2.80
CA GLU A 52 7.01 6.19 3.86
C GLU A 52 7.60 4.79 3.58
N LEU A 53 6.80 3.82 3.14
CA LEU A 53 7.27 2.48 2.76
C LEU A 53 8.30 2.54 1.61
N ILE A 54 8.03 3.32 0.57
CA ILE A 54 8.89 3.40 -0.62
C ILE A 54 10.17 4.19 -0.30
N GLU A 55 10.04 5.38 0.28
CA GLU A 55 11.19 6.28 0.47
C GLU A 55 12.00 5.92 1.73
N GLY A 56 11.34 5.43 2.78
CA GLY A 56 11.97 5.06 4.04
C GLY A 56 12.49 3.62 4.08
N TYR A 57 11.82 2.70 3.38
CA TYR A 57 12.11 1.26 3.46
C TYR A 57 12.38 0.61 2.10
N ASN A 58 12.48 1.38 1.01
CA ASN A 58 12.76 0.88 -0.34
C ASN A 58 11.74 -0.16 -0.83
N VAL A 59 10.48 -0.07 -0.39
CA VAL A 59 9.40 -0.90 -0.94
C VAL A 59 9.15 -0.53 -2.39
N LYS A 60 8.99 -1.54 -3.24
CA LYS A 60 8.75 -1.43 -4.68
C LYS A 60 7.48 -2.18 -5.07
N LEU A 61 6.96 -1.88 -6.26
CA LEU A 61 5.94 -2.75 -6.86
C LEU A 61 6.60 -4.01 -7.41
N LEU A 62 5.95 -5.15 -7.22
CA LEU A 62 6.29 -6.38 -7.89
C LEU A 62 5.75 -6.34 -9.34
N ASP A 63 6.61 -6.65 -10.29
CA ASP A 63 6.19 -7.02 -11.64
C ASP A 63 5.73 -8.49 -11.61
N GLU A 64 4.43 -8.72 -11.76
CA GLU A 64 3.84 -10.06 -11.70
C GLU A 64 4.29 -10.98 -12.84
N GLU A 65 4.70 -10.44 -14.00
CA GLU A 65 5.18 -11.26 -15.12
C GLU A 65 6.59 -11.79 -14.86
N THR A 66 7.47 -10.92 -14.35
CA THR A 66 8.88 -11.26 -14.12
C THR A 66 9.16 -11.73 -12.71
N GLN A 67 8.22 -11.54 -11.78
CA GLN A 67 8.37 -11.77 -10.34
C GLN A 67 9.59 -11.01 -9.77
N GLN A 68 9.84 -9.80 -10.29
CA GLN A 68 10.96 -8.94 -9.87
C GLN A 68 10.45 -7.57 -9.40
N PRO A 69 11.18 -6.90 -8.50
CA PRO A 69 10.89 -5.52 -8.15
C PRO A 69 11.02 -4.59 -9.35
N THR A 70 10.05 -3.69 -9.51
CA THR A 70 10.08 -2.62 -10.52
C THR A 70 11.04 -1.50 -10.14
N ASP A 71 11.49 -0.70 -11.12
CA ASP A 71 12.33 0.48 -10.89
C ASP A 71 11.54 1.79 -10.98
N PHE A 72 10.23 1.74 -10.69
CA PHE A 72 9.38 2.92 -10.67
C PHE A 72 9.73 3.84 -9.50
N ASP A 73 9.65 5.15 -9.74
CA ASP A 73 9.78 6.13 -8.66
C ASP A 73 8.53 6.15 -7.75
N SER A 74 8.67 6.75 -6.57
CA SER A 74 7.60 6.81 -5.56
C SER A 74 6.32 7.45 -6.11
N SER A 75 6.44 8.48 -6.96
CA SER A 75 5.28 9.17 -7.54
C SER A 75 4.50 8.28 -8.50
N VAL A 76 5.20 7.47 -9.31
CA VAL A 76 4.58 6.53 -10.25
C VAL A 76 3.86 5.42 -9.48
N ILE A 77 4.50 4.83 -8.47
CA ILE A 77 3.88 3.77 -7.64
C ILE A 77 2.62 4.31 -6.95
N ILE A 78 2.71 5.48 -6.31
CA ILE A 78 1.59 6.12 -5.63
C ILE A 78 0.43 6.39 -6.59
N ASN A 79 0.71 6.87 -7.81
CA ASN A 79 -0.31 7.11 -8.83
C ASN A 79 -0.99 5.83 -9.32
N ILE A 80 -0.24 4.73 -9.47
CA ILE A 80 -0.78 3.42 -9.84
C ILE A 80 -1.76 2.93 -8.77
N VAL A 81 -1.36 3.00 -7.50
CA VAL A 81 -2.21 2.59 -6.37
C VAL A 81 -3.44 3.47 -6.25
N GLU A 82 -3.28 4.79 -6.31
CA GLU A 82 -4.41 5.73 -6.25
C GLU A 82 -5.43 5.44 -7.36
N LYS A 83 -4.94 5.24 -8.59
CA LYS A 83 -5.79 4.89 -9.73
C LYS A 83 -6.52 3.58 -9.48
N ARG A 84 -5.84 2.54 -9.00
CA ARG A 84 -6.45 1.24 -8.72
C ARG A 84 -7.54 1.33 -7.65
N LEU A 85 -7.30 2.03 -6.54
CA LEU A 85 -8.30 2.22 -5.50
C LEU A 85 -9.52 3.00 -6.01
N LYS A 86 -9.30 4.03 -6.82
CA LYS A 86 -10.40 4.78 -7.46
C LYS A 86 -11.22 3.93 -8.42
N GLU A 87 -10.57 3.05 -9.18
CA GLU A 87 -11.25 2.11 -10.10
C GLU A 87 -12.06 1.06 -9.35
N LEU A 88 -11.54 0.53 -8.24
CA LEU A 88 -12.27 -0.39 -7.36
C LEU A 88 -13.47 0.30 -6.72
N ASN A 89 -13.31 1.56 -6.30
CA ASN A 89 -14.33 2.36 -5.62
C ASN A 89 -14.90 1.67 -4.35
N GLN A 90 -14.08 0.83 -3.71
CA GLN A 90 -14.37 0.11 -2.48
C GLN A 90 -13.05 -0.28 -1.81
N LEU A 91 -13.12 -0.72 -0.55
CA LEU A 91 -11.97 -1.32 0.14
C LEU A 91 -11.43 -2.50 -0.67
N PRO A 92 -10.12 -2.56 -0.96
CA PRO A 92 -9.53 -3.70 -1.62
C PRO A 92 -9.64 -4.94 -0.72
N THR A 93 -9.81 -6.08 -1.36
CA THR A 93 -9.87 -7.41 -0.78
C THR A 93 -8.77 -8.28 -1.38
N ILE A 94 -8.59 -9.48 -0.84
CA ILE A 94 -7.64 -10.45 -1.38
C ILE A 94 -7.96 -10.73 -2.86
N GLY A 95 -6.97 -10.57 -3.74
CA GLY A 95 -7.10 -10.75 -5.18
C GLY A 95 -7.47 -9.49 -5.96
N ASP A 96 -7.57 -8.32 -5.32
CA ASP A 96 -7.77 -7.03 -6.00
C ASP A 96 -6.47 -6.46 -6.61
N GLY A 97 -5.35 -7.16 -6.46
CA GLY A 97 -4.10 -6.93 -7.16
C GLY A 97 -3.27 -5.78 -6.61
N ILE A 98 -2.15 -5.50 -7.28
CA ILE A 98 -1.02 -4.71 -6.80
C ILE A 98 -0.29 -5.42 -5.65
N TRP A 99 0.95 -5.79 -5.94
CA TRP A 99 1.83 -6.49 -5.03
C TRP A 99 3.07 -5.67 -4.76
N PHE A 100 3.55 -5.75 -3.53
CA PHE A 100 4.73 -5.07 -3.03
C PHE A 100 5.84 -6.08 -2.69
N THR A 101 7.08 -5.66 -2.90
CA THR A 101 8.31 -6.40 -2.59
C THR A 101 9.41 -5.41 -2.20
N MET A 102 10.53 -5.91 -1.67
CA MET A 102 11.79 -5.16 -1.50
C MET A 102 12.60 -5.11 -2.81
#